data_AF-A0A9X6AFT6-F1
#
_entry.id   AF-A0A9X6AFT6-F1
#
_cell.length_a   1.000
_cell.length_b   1.000
_cell.length_c   1.000
_cell.angle_alpha   90.00
_cell.angle_beta   90.00
_cell.angle_gamma   90.00
#
_symmetry.space_group_name_H-M   'P 1'
#
loop_
_entity.id
_entity.type
_entity.pdbx_description
1 polymer ?
#
loop_
_entity_poly.entity_id
_entity_poly.type
_entity_poly.pdbx_seq_one_letter_code
_entity_poly.pdbx_strand_id
1 'polypeptide(L)' 'ARDRVSRRTGHFMPARLVDSQFETLEPLERDEPGMTLDATADLPMNLARVRAGVERCAGRPGP' A
#
# COMPACT_ATOMS: atom_id res chain seq x y z
N ALA A 1 8.86 -0.90 9.44
CA ALA A 1 8.09 -1.98 8.75
C ALA A 1 8.55 -3.38 9.14
N ARG A 2 9.86 -3.68 9.05
CA ARG A 2 10.47 -4.97 9.44
C ARG A 2 10.02 -5.50 10.81
N ASP A 3 10.07 -4.66 11.83
CA ASP A 3 9.62 -4.99 13.19
C ASP A 3 8.13 -5.36 13.27
N ARG A 4 7.26 -4.65 12.53
CA ARG A 4 5.83 -4.97 12.45
C ARG A 4 5.59 -6.34 11.79
N VAL A 5 6.40 -6.71 10.80
CA VAL A 5 6.33 -8.01 10.12
C VAL A 5 6.87 -9.13 11.02
N SER A 6 7.95 -8.91 11.76
CA SER A 6 8.52 -9.95 12.63
C SER A 6 7.64 -10.36 13.81
N ARG A 7 6.72 -9.48 14.25
CA ARG A 7 5.81 -9.75 15.39
C ARG A 7 4.57 -10.57 15.02
N ARG A 8 4.27 -10.75 13.74
CA ARG A 8 3.09 -11.48 13.27
C ARG A 8 3.42 -12.94 13.04
N THR A 9 2.55 -13.82 13.51
CA THR A 9 2.70 -15.27 13.40
C THR A 9 2.05 -15.80 12.11
N GLY A 10 2.55 -16.93 11.59
CA GLY A 10 1.99 -17.58 10.39
C GLY A 10 2.45 -16.98 9.04
N HIS A 11 3.64 -16.38 9.00
CA HIS A 11 4.13 -15.70 7.79
C HIS A 11 4.89 -16.60 6.81
N PHE A 12 4.51 -16.49 5.55
CA PHE A 12 5.22 -17.06 4.39
C PHE A 12 6.43 -16.21 3.97
N MET A 13 6.49 -14.93 4.36
CA MET A 13 7.52 -13.97 3.98
C MET A 13 8.41 -13.58 5.18
N PRO A 14 9.71 -13.93 5.19
CA PRO A 14 10.60 -13.61 6.30
C PRO A 14 10.91 -12.11 6.36
N ALA A 15 10.94 -11.54 7.58
CA ALA A 15 11.12 -10.11 7.82
C ALA A 15 12.41 -9.52 7.21
N ARG A 16 13.43 -10.35 6.97
CA ARG A 16 14.70 -9.95 6.30
C ARG A 16 14.50 -9.49 4.85
N LEU A 17 13.40 -9.87 4.20
CA LEU A 17 13.11 -9.48 2.82
C LEU A 17 12.43 -8.11 2.72
N VAL A 18 12.01 -7.51 3.84
CA VAL A 18 11.34 -6.21 3.81
C VAL A 18 12.23 -5.13 3.17
N ASP A 19 13.53 -5.17 3.45
CA ASP A 19 14.48 -4.17 2.95
C ASP A 19 14.60 -4.28 1.40
N SER A 20 14.76 -5.50 0.85
CA SER A 20 14.82 -5.71 -0.61
C SER A 20 13.51 -5.37 -1.34
N GLN A 21 12.36 -5.52 -0.66
CA GLN A 21 11.06 -5.15 -1.24
C GLN A 21 10.94 -3.63 -1.40
N PHE A 22 11.48 -2.84 -0.45
CA PHE A 22 11.51 -1.38 -0.60
C PHE A 22 12.52 -0.92 -1.64
N GLU A 23 13.66 -1.60 -1.78
CA GLU A 23 14.62 -1.32 -2.85
C GLU A 23 14.02 -1.53 -4.25
N THR A 24 13.13 -2.50 -4.39
CA THR A 24 12.45 -2.84 -5.67
C THR A 24 11.18 -1.98 -5.88
N LEU A 25 10.70 -1.26 -4.87
CA LEU A 25 9.45 -0.52 -4.95
C LEU A 25 9.63 0.77 -5.75
N GLU A 26 9.07 0.78 -6.96
CA GLU A 26 9.03 1.95 -7.81
C GLU A 26 7.82 2.85 -7.46
N PRO A 27 7.97 4.19 -7.45
CA PRO A 27 6.83 5.10 -7.26
C PRO A 27 5.82 4.97 -8.40
N LEU A 28 4.56 5.27 -8.11
CA LEU A 28 3.52 5.36 -9.14
C LEU A 28 3.83 6.45 -10.16
N GLU A 29 3.70 6.12 -11.44
CA GLU A 29 3.80 7.07 -12.54
C GLU A 29 2.50 7.89 -12.69
N ARG A 30 2.58 9.00 -13.42
CA ARG A 30 1.48 9.99 -13.49
C ARG A 30 0.23 9.45 -14.20
N ASP A 31 0.42 8.53 -15.14
CA ASP A 31 -0.63 7.89 -15.93
C ASP A 31 -1.12 6.58 -15.31
N GLU A 32 -0.54 6.15 -14.19
CA GLU A 32 -1.01 5.00 -13.44
C GLU A 32 -2.14 5.40 -12.48
N PRO A 33 -3.32 4.76 -12.55
CA PRO A 33 -4.39 4.98 -11.60
C PRO A 33 -4.01 4.35 -10.25
N GLY A 34 -3.44 5.15 -9.35
CA GLY A 34 -3.03 4.69 -8.02
C GLY A 34 -2.97 5.79 -6.97
N MET A 35 -2.71 5.40 -5.73
CA MET A 35 -2.44 6.32 -4.64
C MET A 35 -1.47 5.73 -3.62
N THR A 36 -0.62 6.56 -3.03
CA THR A 36 0.23 6.19 -1.90
C THR A 36 -0.51 6.44 -0.58
N LEU A 37 -0.44 5.46 0.32
CA LEU A 37 -1.03 5.52 1.66
C LEU A 37 0.06 5.33 2.72
N ASP A 38 -0.08 6.04 3.82
CA ASP A 38 0.81 5.86 4.97
C ASP A 38 0.38 4.63 5.77
N ALA A 39 1.13 3.53 5.63
CA ALA A 39 0.88 2.28 6.35
C ALA A 39 1.20 2.33 7.86
N THR A 40 1.55 3.49 8.40
CA THR A 40 1.68 3.76 9.84
C THR A 40 0.50 4.53 10.43
N ALA A 41 -0.32 5.16 9.58
CA ALA A 41 -1.58 5.79 9.99
C ALA A 41 -2.60 4.74 10.45
N ASP A 42 -3.62 5.21 11.18
CA ASP A 42 -4.67 4.34 11.69
C ASP A 42 -5.49 3.69 10.56
N LEU A 43 -5.98 2.48 10.83
CA LEU A 43 -6.72 1.70 9.84
C LEU A 43 -8.02 2.40 9.39
N PRO A 44 -8.87 2.95 10.28
CA PRO A 44 -10.07 3.68 9.87
C PRO A 44 -9.79 4.85 8.91
N MET A 45 -8.77 5.66 9.18
CA MET A 45 -8.33 6.75 8.30
C MET A 45 -7.94 6.25 6.93
N ASN A 46 -7.09 5.22 6.87
CA ASN A 46 -6.66 4.64 5.59
C ASN A 46 -7.82 4.01 4.82
N LEU A 47 -8.77 3.36 5.50
CA LEU A 47 -9.98 2.81 4.87
C LEU A 47 -10.85 3.92 4.25
N ALA A 48 -11.03 5.04 4.95
CA ALA A 48 -11.78 6.18 4.42
C ALA A 48 -11.11 6.75 3.15
N ARG A 49 -9.77 6.87 3.15
CA ARG A 49 -8.99 7.33 1.99
C ARG A 49 -9.12 6.40 0.79
N VAL A 50 -9.02 5.08 1.02
CA VAL A 50 -9.17 4.06 -0.03
C VAL A 50 -10.57 4.11 -0.64
N ARG A 51 -11.62 4.12 0.20
CA ARG A 51 -13.01 4.18 -0.29
C ARG A 51 -13.23 5.40 -1.19
N ALA A 52 -12.83 6.59 -0.73
CA ALA A 52 -12.95 7.80 -1.53
C ALA A 52 -12.12 7.75 -2.82
N GLY A 53 -10.96 7.09 -2.81
CA GLY A 53 -10.12 6.87 -3.99
C GLY A 53 -10.77 5.97 -5.03
N VAL A 54 -11.30 4.83 -4.60
CA VAL A 54 -11.99 3.86 -5.47
C VAL A 54 -13.22 4.48 -6.12
N GLU A 55 -14.01 5.25 -5.37
CA GLU A 55 -15.20 5.95 -5.89
C GLU A 55 -14.83 6.95 -7.01
N ARG A 56 -13.68 7.66 -6.90
CA ARG A 56 -13.21 8.56 -7.95
C ARG A 56 -12.74 7.83 -9.22
N CYS A 57 -12.14 6.66 -9.08
CA CYS A 57 -11.70 5.85 -10.22
C CYS A 57 -12.87 5.16 -10.93
N ALA A 58 -13.89 4.71 -10.19
CA ALA A 58 -15.07 4.07 -10.76
C ALA A 58 -15.91 4.98 -11.67
N GLY A 59 -15.75 6.31 -11.56
CA GLY A 59 -16.43 7.30 -12.40
C GLY A 59 -15.66 7.75 -13.64
N ARG A 60 -14.41 7.33 -13.84
CA ARG A 60 -13.63 7.63 -15.06
C ARG A 60 -13.67 6.43 -16.00
N PRO A 61 -14.21 6.55 -17.23
CA PRO A 61 -13.92 5.55 -18.24
C PRO A 61 -12.40 5.51 -18.43
N GLY A 62 -11.84 4.29 -18.51
CA GLY A 62 -10.45 4.10 -18.93
C GLY A 62 -10.22 4.66 -20.34
N PRO A 63 -8.97 4.77 -20.80
CA PRO A 63 -8.70 5.16 -22.18
C PRO A 63 -9.44 4.28 -23.19
#